data_AF-A0A9W9YZD2-F1
#
_entry.id   AF-A0A9W9YZD2-F1
#
_cell.length_a   1.000
_cell.length_b   1.000
_cell.length_c   1.000
_cell.angle_alpha   90.00
_cell.angle_beta   90.00
_cell.angle_gamma   90.00
#
_symmetry.space_group_name_H-M   'P 1'
#
loop_
_entity.id
_entity.type
_entity.pdbx_description
1 polymer ?
#
loop_
_entity_poly.entity_id
_entity_poly.type
_entity_poly.pdbx_seq_one_letter_code
_entity_poly.pdbx_strand_id
1 'polypeptide(L)'
;MTVCQHFFSADELKGDNMYSCEKCKKLRNGIKLCKVMRLPEILCIHLKRFKHEMYFSSKINHFISFPLTGLDMKPFLVKDFHRLDPTQKCTTYDLVAAITHHGNVGAGHYVTFAKNYINGKWYEFNDSWVSEVSDSYVADVEAYVLFYRKSSEEATKQRQTFFNLLKDAQTSEFRYFVSKKWLTKFQSCMEPGPITNSDFMCRHGAIHPLNMERIHDITVPLPESVWKHLVMRFGGGPPATMLNMCKHCKKALDELERRREHEMETFKRLNHDYPANDNVDMYCISMRWFKQWEMFVKGQEDDPPGPIDNTNILFVKGNAKLVLKSNSDYGQLSLETWTFLHDIYDGGPVYFIEGEKESEEEKQDQEEQEEEVQQE
;
A
#
# COMPACT_ATOMS: atom_id res chain seq x y z
N MET A 1 4.84 32.06 -20.90
CA MET A 1 3.86 30.95 -20.85
C MET A 1 3.63 30.60 -19.39
N THR A 2 2.38 30.39 -18.98
CA THR A 2 2.06 29.98 -17.59
C THR A 2 2.11 28.46 -17.46
N VAL A 3 2.44 27.97 -16.27
CA VAL A 3 2.73 26.57 -15.95
C VAL A 3 1.71 25.52 -16.48
N CYS A 4 0.41 25.84 -16.54
CA CYS A 4 -0.63 24.87 -16.91
C CYS A 4 -1.13 24.98 -18.37
N GLN A 5 -0.99 26.12 -19.02
CA GLN A 5 -1.70 26.41 -20.29
C GLN A 5 -1.43 25.41 -21.41
N HIS A 6 -0.17 25.03 -21.61
CA HIS A 6 0.22 24.14 -22.72
C HIS A 6 -0.22 22.68 -22.50
N PHE A 7 -0.33 22.22 -21.24
CA PHE A 7 -0.75 20.84 -21.01
C PHE A 7 -2.24 20.63 -21.35
N PHE A 8 -3.05 21.66 -21.15
CA PHE A 8 -4.50 21.61 -21.36
C PHE A 8 -4.96 22.15 -22.71
N SER A 9 -4.04 22.54 -23.61
CA SER A 9 -4.37 22.88 -24.99
C SER A 9 -4.74 21.62 -25.79
N ALA A 10 -5.49 21.81 -26.87
CA ALA A 10 -5.79 20.75 -27.83
C ALA A 10 -4.49 20.19 -28.43
N ASP A 11 -4.34 18.86 -28.39
CA ASP A 11 -3.24 18.14 -29.02
C ASP A 11 -3.75 17.47 -30.30
N GLU A 12 -3.09 17.74 -31.42
CA GLU A 12 -3.48 17.21 -32.73
C GLU A 12 -2.81 15.84 -32.98
N LEU A 13 -3.64 14.80 -33.01
CA LEU A 13 -3.20 13.44 -33.32
C LEU A 13 -3.18 13.25 -34.83
N LYS A 14 -1.99 13.27 -35.44
CA LYS A 14 -1.76 13.12 -36.90
C LYS A 14 -0.50 12.29 -37.17
N GLY A 15 -0.34 11.81 -38.41
CA GLY A 15 0.84 11.03 -38.82
C GLY A 15 0.98 9.74 -38.02
N ASP A 16 2.16 9.51 -37.43
CA ASP A 16 2.44 8.32 -36.62
C ASP A 16 1.63 8.26 -35.31
N ASN A 17 1.04 9.39 -34.87
CA ASN A 17 0.24 9.50 -33.65
C ASN A 17 -1.28 9.43 -33.89
N MET A 18 -1.74 8.97 -35.06
CA MET A 18 -3.17 8.88 -35.36
C MET A 18 -3.95 8.00 -34.37
N TYR A 19 -5.20 8.37 -34.12
CA TYR A 19 -6.10 7.66 -33.23
C TYR A 19 -6.76 6.47 -33.94
N SER A 20 -6.76 5.29 -33.31
CA SER A 20 -7.51 4.12 -33.79
C SER A 20 -8.99 4.27 -33.43
N CYS A 21 -9.81 4.63 -34.42
CA CYS A 21 -11.23 4.87 -34.19
C CYS A 21 -12.02 3.56 -34.21
N GLU A 22 -12.63 3.21 -33.08
CA GLU A 22 -13.42 1.98 -32.91
C GLU A 22 -14.64 1.90 -33.84
N LYS A 23 -15.22 3.04 -34.23
CA LYS A 23 -16.36 3.12 -35.17
C LYS A 23 -15.92 2.98 -36.61
N CYS A 24 -14.79 3.61 -36.99
CA CYS A 24 -14.28 3.55 -38.35
C CYS A 24 -13.44 2.30 -38.64
N LYS A 25 -13.00 1.59 -37.59
CA LYS A 25 -12.07 0.45 -37.65
C LYS A 25 -10.76 0.77 -38.39
N LYS A 26 -10.27 2.02 -38.26
CA LYS A 26 -9.01 2.48 -38.87
C LYS A 26 -8.42 3.71 -38.16
N LEU A 27 -7.15 4.00 -38.46
CA LEU A 27 -6.44 5.19 -38.00
C LEU A 27 -7.03 6.48 -38.59
N ARG A 28 -7.18 7.50 -37.74
CA ARG A 28 -7.75 8.80 -38.07
C ARG A 28 -6.99 9.92 -37.38
N ASN A 29 -6.98 11.07 -38.04
CA ASN A 29 -6.64 12.32 -37.37
C ASN A 29 -7.65 12.59 -36.25
N GLY A 30 -7.16 13.07 -35.11
CA GLY A 30 -7.99 13.35 -33.95
C GLY A 30 -7.52 14.60 -33.22
N ILE A 31 -8.39 15.12 -32.36
CA ILE A 31 -8.04 16.15 -31.39
C ILE A 31 -8.17 15.52 -30.01
N LYS A 32 -7.08 15.53 -29.26
CA LYS A 32 -7.04 15.07 -27.88
C LYS A 32 -7.11 16.29 -26.95
N LEU A 33 -8.00 16.22 -25.97
CA LEU A 33 -8.17 17.23 -24.93
C LEU A 33 -7.98 16.55 -23.57
N CYS A 34 -7.18 17.16 -22.71
CA CYS A 34 -7.03 16.76 -21.33
C CYS A 34 -7.82 17.73 -20.43
N LYS A 35 -8.50 17.20 -19.42
CA LYS A 35 -9.21 17.98 -18.38
C LYS A 35 -9.06 17.28 -17.04
N VAL A 36 -9.11 18.05 -15.96
CA VAL A 36 -9.01 17.54 -14.59
C VAL A 36 -10.39 17.16 -14.09
N MET A 37 -10.54 15.91 -13.65
CA MET A 37 -11.79 15.40 -13.06
C MET A 37 -11.88 15.63 -11.55
N ARG A 38 -10.74 15.56 -10.85
CA ARG A 38 -10.65 15.70 -9.39
C ARG A 38 -9.37 16.41 -9.00
N LEU A 39 -9.47 17.30 -8.02
CA LEU A 39 -8.34 18.10 -7.55
C LEU A 39 -7.73 17.51 -6.26
N PRO A 40 -6.43 17.21 -6.22
CA PRO A 40 -5.77 16.66 -5.02
C PRO A 40 -5.51 17.74 -3.97
N GLU A 41 -5.30 17.37 -2.71
CA GLU A 41 -4.89 18.33 -1.67
C GLU A 41 -3.52 18.96 -1.98
N ILE A 42 -2.58 18.13 -2.44
CA ILE A 42 -1.28 18.54 -2.95
C ILE A 42 -1.25 18.24 -4.45
N LEU A 43 -1.18 19.29 -5.26
CA LEU A 43 -0.98 19.22 -6.71
C LEU A 43 0.53 19.21 -7.00
N CYS A 44 1.02 18.09 -7.51
CA CYS A 44 2.39 17.97 -8.01
C CYS A 44 2.41 18.25 -9.51
N ILE A 45 3.17 19.26 -9.94
CA ILE A 45 3.35 19.61 -11.35
C ILE A 45 4.79 19.35 -11.74
N HIS A 46 5.00 18.35 -12.59
CA HIS A 46 6.29 18.04 -13.17
C HIS A 46 6.43 18.72 -14.53
N LEU A 47 7.46 19.57 -14.66
CA LEU A 47 7.85 20.19 -15.92
C LEU A 47 8.79 19.24 -16.67
N LYS A 48 8.29 18.62 -17.75
CA LYS A 48 9.04 17.66 -18.58
C LYS A 48 10.18 18.34 -19.35
N ARG A 49 11.28 18.65 -18.66
CA ARG A 49 12.43 19.36 -19.22
C ARG A 49 13.40 18.45 -19.97
N PHE A 50 13.38 17.15 -19.72
CA PHE A 50 14.31 16.22 -20.36
C PHE A 50 13.68 15.60 -21.60
N LYS A 51 14.38 15.72 -22.72
CA LYS A 51 14.03 15.08 -23.99
C LYS A 51 15.09 14.04 -24.29
N HIS A 52 14.65 12.81 -24.53
CA HIS A 52 15.51 11.71 -24.96
C HIS A 52 15.12 11.35 -26.39
N GLU A 53 16.06 11.56 -27.32
CA GLU A 53 15.97 11.12 -28.70
C GLU A 53 16.95 9.97 -28.93
N MET A 54 16.84 9.28 -30.06
CA MET A 54 17.59 8.06 -30.34
C MET A 54 19.13 8.25 -30.27
N TYR A 55 19.63 9.46 -30.55
CA TYR A 55 21.07 9.74 -30.62
C TYR A 55 21.56 10.78 -29.61
N PHE A 56 20.66 11.53 -28.97
CA PHE A 56 21.04 12.55 -28.01
C PHE A 56 19.95 12.77 -26.98
N SER A 57 20.35 13.29 -25.83
CA SER A 57 19.42 13.77 -24.82
C SER A 57 19.69 15.25 -24.54
N SER A 58 18.65 16.03 -24.34
CA SER A 58 18.75 17.46 -24.09
C SER A 58 17.85 17.90 -22.93
N LYS A 59 18.24 19.02 -22.31
CA LYS A 59 17.44 19.70 -21.28
C LYS A 59 16.84 20.97 -21.88
N ILE A 60 15.55 21.17 -21.65
CA ILE A 60 14.79 22.36 -22.03
C ILE A 60 14.91 23.39 -20.91
N ASN A 61 15.74 24.41 -21.13
CA ASN A 61 15.99 25.49 -20.16
C ASN A 61 15.01 26.68 -20.31
N HIS A 62 13.89 26.49 -21.02
CA HIS A 62 12.90 27.55 -21.20
C HIS A 62 12.32 27.97 -19.84
N PHE A 63 12.33 29.28 -19.54
CA PHE A 63 11.75 29.82 -18.31
C PHE A 63 10.23 29.66 -18.32
N ILE A 64 9.67 29.07 -17.26
CA ILE A 64 8.22 28.90 -17.10
C ILE A 64 7.82 29.67 -15.87
N SER A 65 6.96 30.68 -16.05
CA SER A 65 6.43 31.44 -14.92
C SER A 65 5.37 30.62 -14.20
N PHE A 66 5.47 30.58 -12.87
CA PHE A 66 4.53 29.93 -11.98
C PHE A 66 4.19 30.87 -10.81
N PRO A 67 2.92 30.97 -10.40
CA PRO A 67 2.53 31.85 -9.31
C PRO A 67 2.85 31.21 -7.94
N LEU A 68 3.38 31.99 -6.98
CA LEU A 68 3.59 31.47 -5.62
C LEU A 68 2.29 31.32 -4.84
N THR A 69 1.28 32.13 -5.16
CA THR A 69 -0.04 32.08 -4.54
C THR A 69 -1.12 32.20 -5.60
N GLY A 70 -2.31 31.66 -5.32
CA GLY A 70 -3.48 31.91 -6.16
C GLY A 70 -3.50 31.21 -7.52
N LEU A 71 -2.82 30.05 -7.67
CA LEU A 71 -2.93 29.24 -8.90
C LEU A 71 -4.36 28.73 -9.05
N ASP A 72 -5.13 29.29 -9.99
CA ASP A 72 -6.50 28.86 -10.25
C ASP A 72 -6.55 27.70 -11.27
N MET A 73 -6.99 26.54 -10.80
CA MET A 73 -7.17 25.34 -11.63
C MET A 73 -8.54 25.26 -12.29
N LYS A 74 -9.49 26.14 -11.94
CA LYS A 74 -10.87 26.13 -12.45
C LYS A 74 -10.98 26.06 -13.98
N PRO A 75 -10.17 26.78 -14.79
CA PRO A 75 -10.26 26.71 -16.25
C PRO A 75 -9.95 25.32 -16.85
N PHE A 76 -9.25 24.48 -16.09
CA PHE A 76 -8.77 23.17 -16.55
C PHE A 76 -9.67 22.01 -16.09
N LEU A 77 -10.74 22.30 -15.34
CA LEU A 77 -11.68 21.30 -14.85
C LEU A 77 -12.67 20.83 -15.93
N VAL A 78 -13.24 19.64 -15.75
CA VAL A 78 -14.38 19.16 -16.55
C VAL A 78 -15.65 19.99 -16.24
N LYS A 79 -16.57 20.09 -17.20
CA LYS A 79 -17.78 20.93 -17.07
C LYS A 79 -18.67 20.54 -15.88
N ASP A 80 -18.78 19.24 -15.60
CA ASP A 80 -19.60 18.69 -14.52
C ASP A 80 -18.82 18.47 -13.21
N PHE A 81 -17.69 19.15 -13.00
CA PHE A 81 -16.81 18.97 -11.84
C PHE A 81 -17.56 18.98 -10.49
N HIS A 82 -18.39 20.01 -10.24
CA HIS A 82 -19.15 20.11 -8.99
C HIS A 82 -20.26 19.07 -8.84
N ARG A 83 -20.68 18.42 -9.94
CA ARG A 83 -21.62 17.27 -9.87
C ARG A 83 -20.89 15.97 -9.54
N LEU A 84 -19.66 15.81 -10.02
CA LEU A 84 -18.84 14.63 -9.75
C LEU A 84 -18.36 14.60 -8.29
N ASP A 85 -18.03 15.76 -7.73
CA ASP A 85 -17.65 15.88 -6.32
C ASP A 85 -18.16 17.20 -5.72
N PRO A 86 -19.39 17.23 -5.17
CA PRO A 86 -19.98 18.42 -4.54
C PRO A 86 -19.18 18.94 -3.33
N THR A 87 -18.29 18.12 -2.78
CA THR A 87 -17.49 18.45 -1.61
C THR A 87 -16.25 19.27 -1.98
N GLN A 88 -15.76 19.15 -3.23
CA GLN A 88 -14.63 19.93 -3.73
C GLN A 88 -15.05 21.34 -4.11
N LYS A 89 -14.77 22.28 -3.20
CA LYS A 89 -15.05 23.71 -3.40
C LYS A 89 -13.80 24.52 -3.72
N CYS A 90 -12.63 24.05 -3.28
CA CYS A 90 -11.37 24.75 -3.45
C CYS A 90 -10.68 24.38 -4.77
N THR A 91 -10.53 25.35 -5.67
CA THR A 91 -9.81 25.20 -6.95
C THR A 91 -8.49 25.97 -7.01
N THR A 92 -8.19 26.73 -5.97
CA THR A 92 -7.01 27.59 -5.88
C THR A 92 -5.91 26.92 -5.08
N TYR A 93 -4.66 27.14 -5.50
CA TYR A 93 -3.49 26.57 -4.85
C TYR A 93 -2.39 27.60 -4.60
N ASP A 94 -1.64 27.40 -3.50
CA ASP A 94 -0.43 28.13 -3.18
C ASP A 94 0.78 27.20 -3.23
N LEU A 95 1.91 27.70 -3.73
CA LEU A 95 3.15 26.94 -3.80
C LEU A 95 3.70 26.72 -2.39
N VAL A 96 4.07 25.48 -2.10
CA VAL A 96 4.69 25.09 -0.81
C VAL A 96 6.11 24.58 -0.98
N ALA A 97 6.45 24.05 -2.16
CA ALA A 97 7.81 23.69 -2.50
C ALA A 97 8.05 23.71 -4.02
N ALA A 98 9.30 23.92 -4.42
CA ALA A 98 9.80 23.78 -5.78
C ALA A 98 11.12 23.02 -5.76
N ILE A 99 11.31 22.10 -6.70
CA ILE A 99 12.60 21.45 -6.94
C ILE A 99 13.16 22.02 -8.23
N THR A 100 14.42 22.42 -8.23
CA THR A 100 15.17 22.82 -9.41
C THR A 100 16.17 21.75 -9.79
N HIS A 101 16.59 21.76 -11.05
CA HIS A 101 17.69 20.94 -11.54
C HIS A 101 18.68 21.83 -12.27
N HIS A 102 19.93 21.83 -11.81
CA HIS A 102 21.05 22.51 -12.44
C HIS A 102 21.89 21.51 -13.21
N GLY A 103 22.46 21.93 -14.35
CA GLY A 103 23.27 21.03 -15.20
C GLY A 103 22.49 20.35 -16.32
N ASN A 104 23.10 19.31 -16.88
CA ASN A 104 22.70 18.66 -18.13
C ASN A 104 22.10 17.28 -17.87
N VAL A 105 21.72 16.56 -18.94
CA VAL A 105 21.10 15.23 -18.80
C VAL A 105 22.04 14.19 -18.18
N GLY A 106 23.35 14.27 -18.46
CA GLY A 106 24.34 13.30 -17.97
C GLY A 106 24.91 13.60 -16.59
N ALA A 107 24.80 14.85 -16.11
CA ALA A 107 25.30 15.27 -14.81
C ALA A 107 24.56 16.55 -14.39
N GLY A 108 24.02 16.55 -13.18
CA GLY A 108 23.30 17.70 -12.64
C GLY A 108 23.16 17.65 -11.14
N HIS A 109 22.52 18.69 -10.61
CA HIS A 109 22.37 18.92 -9.17
C HIS A 109 20.95 19.36 -8.86
N TYR A 110 20.34 18.77 -7.84
CA TYR A 110 18.98 19.09 -7.42
C TYR A 110 19.00 19.95 -6.17
N VAL A 111 18.24 21.03 -6.18
CA VAL A 111 18.06 21.92 -5.03
C VAL A 111 16.56 22.04 -4.76
N THR A 112 16.19 22.09 -3.49
CA THR A 112 14.79 22.22 -3.08
C THR A 112 14.56 23.58 -2.43
N PHE A 113 13.51 24.27 -2.86
CA PHE A 113 12.97 25.45 -2.21
C PHE A 113 11.69 25.05 -1.49
N ALA A 114 11.58 25.31 -0.19
CA ALA A 114 10.37 24.99 0.56
C ALA A 114 9.97 26.10 1.52
N LYS A 115 8.66 26.32 1.64
CA LYS A 115 8.08 27.30 2.55
C LYS A 115 7.89 26.67 3.93
N ASN A 116 8.56 27.23 4.93
CA ASN A 116 8.41 26.79 6.30
C ASN A 116 7.01 27.19 6.81
N TYR A 117 6.20 26.22 7.24
CA TYR A 117 4.82 26.46 7.64
C TYR A 117 4.67 27.19 8.98
N ILE A 118 5.72 27.22 9.81
CA ILE A 118 5.70 27.83 11.15
C ILE A 118 5.88 29.35 11.03
N ASN A 119 6.88 29.79 10.26
CA ASN A 119 7.21 31.21 10.12
C ASN A 119 6.79 31.82 8.77
N GLY A 120 6.35 31.00 7.81
CA GLY A 120 5.90 31.44 6.50
C GLY A 120 7.01 31.88 5.54
N LYS A 121 8.29 31.62 5.86
CA LYS A 121 9.45 32.03 5.05
C LYS A 121 9.95 30.91 4.13
N TRP A 122 10.59 31.28 3.03
CA TRP A 122 11.20 30.33 2.09
C TRP A 122 12.63 30.01 2.47
N TYR A 123 13.00 28.75 2.26
CA TYR A 123 14.35 28.26 2.44
C TYR A 123 14.79 27.47 1.21
N GLU A 124 16.05 27.67 0.83
CA GLU A 124 16.79 26.83 -0.10
C GLU A 124 17.47 25.70 0.69
N PHE A 125 17.30 24.47 0.23
CA PHE A 125 17.90 23.27 0.76
C PHE A 125 18.82 22.69 -0.31
N ASN A 126 20.11 22.97 -0.16
CA ASN A 126 21.18 22.53 -1.04
C ASN A 126 22.09 21.56 -0.26
N ASP A 127 21.74 20.28 -0.34
CA ASP A 127 22.35 19.20 0.45
C ASP A 127 22.37 19.52 1.96
N SER A 128 23.56 19.73 2.53
CA SER A 128 23.76 20.05 3.94
C SER A 128 23.59 21.55 4.27
N TRP A 129 23.38 22.40 3.26
CA TRP A 129 23.26 23.84 3.41
C TRP A 129 21.81 24.30 3.31
N VAL A 130 21.38 25.06 4.32
CA VAL A 130 20.03 25.63 4.37
C VAL A 130 20.13 27.13 4.55
N SER A 131 19.54 27.89 3.62
CA SER A 131 19.55 29.37 3.62
C SER A 131 18.14 29.93 3.44
N GLU A 132 17.83 31.00 4.15
CA GLU A 132 16.58 31.75 3.93
C GLU A 132 16.66 32.50 2.59
N VAL A 133 15.59 32.46 1.80
CA VAL A 133 15.49 33.16 0.50
C VAL A 133 14.18 33.95 0.39
N SER A 134 14.14 34.96 -0.48
CA SER A 134 12.95 35.77 -0.69
C SER A 134 11.93 35.08 -1.62
N ASP A 135 10.67 35.46 -1.52
CA ASP A 135 9.63 35.04 -2.48
C ASP A 135 10.02 35.42 -3.92
N SER A 136 10.59 36.60 -4.16
CA SER A 136 11.04 37.01 -5.48
C SER A 136 12.10 36.07 -6.07
N TYR A 137 13.04 35.62 -5.24
CA TYR A 137 14.07 34.66 -5.66
C TYR A 137 13.44 33.33 -6.07
N VAL A 138 12.49 32.82 -5.28
CA VAL A 138 11.78 31.56 -5.58
C VAL A 138 10.92 31.67 -6.84
N ALA A 139 10.32 32.83 -7.13
CA ALA A 139 9.50 33.02 -8.33
C ALA A 139 10.30 32.95 -9.64
N ASP A 140 11.61 33.23 -9.57
CA ASP A 140 12.50 33.31 -10.73
C ASP A 140 13.34 32.03 -10.95
N VAL A 141 13.21 31.00 -10.11
CA VAL A 141 13.99 29.77 -10.27
C VAL A 141 13.56 28.94 -11.49
N GLU A 142 14.50 28.19 -12.07
CA GLU A 142 14.19 27.22 -13.13
C GLU A 142 13.57 25.94 -12.54
N ALA A 143 12.29 26.03 -12.18
CA ALA A 143 11.57 24.92 -11.56
C ALA A 143 11.54 23.68 -12.45
N TYR A 144 11.71 22.51 -11.84
CA TYR A 144 11.57 21.19 -12.44
C TYR A 144 10.32 20.48 -11.92
N VAL A 145 10.09 20.52 -10.60
CA VAL A 145 8.86 20.01 -9.97
C VAL A 145 8.30 21.07 -9.04
N LEU A 146 7.00 21.32 -9.12
CA LEU A 146 6.30 22.28 -8.27
C LEU A 146 5.28 21.54 -7.40
N PHE A 147 5.25 21.86 -6.12
CA PHE A 147 4.30 21.33 -5.15
C PHE A 147 3.39 22.45 -4.69
N TYR A 148 2.12 22.32 -5.05
CA TYR A 148 1.05 23.25 -4.75
C TYR A 148 0.12 22.63 -3.73
N ARG A 149 -0.22 23.36 -2.66
CA ARG A 149 -1.26 22.97 -1.69
C ARG A 149 -2.52 23.78 -1.94
N LYS A 150 -3.69 23.16 -1.79
CA LYS A 150 -4.96 23.91 -1.83
C LYS A 150 -4.91 25.12 -0.90
N SER A 151 -5.50 26.22 -1.34
CA SER A 151 -5.56 27.47 -0.58
C SER A 151 -7.01 27.85 -0.30
N SER A 152 -7.35 27.93 0.98
CA SER A 152 -8.72 28.21 1.44
C SER A 152 -8.69 29.08 2.68
N GLU A 153 -9.17 30.32 2.55
CA GLU A 153 -9.36 31.23 3.70
C GLU A 153 -10.27 30.61 4.76
N GLU A 154 -11.29 29.90 4.32
CA GLU A 154 -12.22 29.20 5.20
C GLU A 154 -11.49 28.15 6.04
N ALA A 155 -10.62 27.34 5.44
CA ALA A 155 -9.83 26.36 6.19
C ALA A 155 -8.87 27.05 7.19
N THR A 156 -8.27 28.18 6.82
CA THR A 156 -7.43 28.97 7.73
C THR A 156 -8.23 29.49 8.93
N LYS A 157 -9.42 30.06 8.69
CA LYS A 157 -10.34 30.50 9.76
C LYS A 157 -10.73 29.34 10.67
N GLN A 158 -11.05 28.18 10.10
CA GLN A 158 -11.40 26.98 10.89
C GLN A 158 -10.27 26.54 11.81
N ARG A 159 -9.01 26.58 11.36
CA ARG A 159 -7.86 26.28 12.24
C ARG A 159 -7.69 27.31 13.34
N GLN A 160 -7.88 28.59 13.03
CA GLN A 160 -7.81 29.64 14.05
C GLN A 160 -8.91 29.49 15.11
N THR A 161 -10.15 29.20 14.69
CA THR A 161 -11.25 28.87 15.61
C THR A 161 -10.91 27.66 16.47
N PHE A 162 -10.37 26.60 15.89
CA PHE A 162 -9.92 25.42 16.64
C PHE A 162 -8.89 25.76 17.71
N PHE A 163 -7.85 26.55 17.38
CA PHE A 163 -6.84 26.97 18.35
C PHE A 163 -7.41 27.86 19.46
N ASN A 164 -8.31 28.79 19.12
CA ASN A 164 -8.97 29.64 20.11
C ASN A 164 -9.83 28.81 21.07
N LEU A 165 -10.64 27.90 20.55
CA LEU A 165 -11.45 26.99 21.36
C LEU A 165 -10.60 26.11 22.27
N LEU A 166 -9.47 25.60 21.77
CA LEU A 166 -8.53 24.83 22.61
C LEU A 166 -7.96 25.65 23.76
N LYS A 167 -7.67 26.94 23.52
CA LYS A 167 -7.12 27.85 24.54
C LYS A 167 -8.18 28.21 25.58
N ASP A 168 -9.42 28.40 25.16
CA ASP A 168 -10.54 28.81 26.01
C ASP A 168 -11.18 27.62 26.76
N ALA A 169 -10.78 26.38 26.43
CA ALA A 169 -11.38 25.19 27.00
C ALA A 169 -11.08 25.06 28.50
N GLN A 170 -12.11 24.70 29.27
CA GLN A 170 -11.97 24.49 30.71
C GLN A 170 -11.33 23.13 30.99
N THR A 171 -10.48 23.06 32.01
CA THR A 171 -9.80 21.81 32.41
C THR A 171 -10.78 20.70 32.80
N SER A 172 -11.96 21.05 33.31
CA SER A 172 -13.03 20.14 33.72
C SER A 172 -13.88 19.60 32.56
N GLU A 173 -13.67 20.09 31.34
CA GLU A 173 -14.45 19.61 30.19
C GLU A 173 -14.24 18.12 29.94
N PHE A 174 -15.34 17.47 29.58
CA PHE A 174 -15.31 16.10 29.09
C PHE A 174 -14.43 16.01 27.84
N ARG A 175 -13.70 14.90 27.67
CA ARG A 175 -12.74 14.73 26.56
C ARG A 175 -13.17 13.64 25.59
N TYR A 176 -13.00 13.93 24.31
CA TYR A 176 -13.19 13.00 23.22
C TYR A 176 -11.84 12.67 22.60
N PHE A 177 -11.58 11.39 22.36
CA PHE A 177 -10.37 10.93 21.69
C PHE A 177 -10.56 10.98 20.17
N VAL A 178 -9.60 11.60 19.50
CA VAL A 178 -9.59 11.74 18.04
C VAL A 178 -8.31 11.17 17.49
N SER A 179 -8.38 10.56 16.30
CA SER A 179 -7.23 10.08 15.57
C SER A 179 -6.20 11.19 15.39
N LYS A 180 -4.96 10.95 15.85
CA LYS A 180 -3.83 11.86 15.61
C LYS A 180 -3.57 12.00 14.11
N LYS A 181 -3.74 10.92 13.34
CA LYS A 181 -3.64 10.93 11.88
C LYS A 181 -4.67 11.87 11.24
N TRP A 182 -5.92 11.84 11.69
CA TRP A 182 -6.93 12.78 11.22
C TRP A 182 -6.60 14.22 11.64
N LEU A 183 -6.14 14.43 12.88
CA LEU A 183 -5.77 15.78 13.33
C LEU A 183 -4.59 16.36 12.52
N THR A 184 -3.60 15.54 12.16
CA THR A 184 -2.51 15.94 11.25
C THR A 184 -3.05 16.32 9.87
N LYS A 185 -4.03 15.58 9.33
CA LYS A 185 -4.72 16.00 8.10
C LYS A 185 -5.46 17.32 8.29
N PHE A 186 -6.17 17.54 9.38
CA PHE A 186 -6.83 18.82 9.65
C PHE A 186 -5.86 20.01 9.69
N GLN A 187 -4.68 19.82 10.28
CA GLN A 187 -3.65 20.84 10.36
C GLN A 187 -2.97 21.13 9.01
N SER A 188 -2.82 20.11 8.16
CA SER A 188 -2.03 20.22 6.93
C SER A 188 -2.86 20.37 5.65
N CYS A 189 -4.04 19.76 5.60
CA CYS A 189 -4.97 19.73 4.47
C CYS A 189 -6.08 20.76 4.65
N MET A 190 -6.49 21.42 3.57
CA MET A 190 -7.65 22.30 3.53
C MET A 190 -8.97 21.53 3.54
N GLU A 191 -8.97 20.31 3.00
CA GLU A 191 -10.13 19.42 2.99
C GLU A 191 -9.79 18.07 3.68
N PRO A 192 -9.72 18.04 5.02
CA PRO A 192 -9.32 16.82 5.76
C PRO A 192 -10.34 15.67 5.68
N GLY A 193 -11.57 15.97 5.24
CA GLY A 193 -12.69 15.04 5.22
C GLY A 193 -13.30 14.80 6.60
N PRO A 194 -14.29 13.88 6.69
CA PRO A 194 -14.94 13.53 7.95
C PRO A 194 -13.95 12.98 8.98
N ILE A 195 -14.26 13.17 10.27
CA ILE A 195 -13.46 12.60 11.34
C ILE A 195 -13.56 11.08 11.28
N THR A 196 -12.42 10.40 11.15
CA THR A 196 -12.34 8.94 11.14
C THR A 196 -11.47 8.48 12.30
N ASN A 197 -12.05 7.69 13.20
CA ASN A 197 -11.34 7.02 14.30
C ASN A 197 -11.02 5.56 13.97
N SER A 198 -11.16 5.16 12.70
CA SER A 198 -11.01 3.77 12.23
C SER A 198 -9.58 3.22 12.27
N ASP A 199 -8.58 4.09 12.45
CA ASP A 199 -7.19 3.69 12.65
C ASP A 199 -6.92 3.12 14.04
N PHE A 200 -7.75 3.45 15.03
CA PHE A 200 -7.63 2.90 16.39
C PHE A 200 -8.88 2.15 16.89
N MET A 201 -10.06 2.50 16.39
CA MET A 201 -11.32 1.82 16.69
C MET A 201 -11.64 0.73 15.67
N CYS A 202 -12.06 -0.42 16.16
CA CYS A 202 -12.62 -1.47 15.32
C CYS A 202 -14.10 -1.20 14.98
N ARG A 203 -14.65 -1.99 14.05
CA ARG A 203 -16.07 -1.94 13.66
C ARG A 203 -17.07 -2.17 14.80
N HIS A 204 -16.64 -2.78 15.90
CA HIS A 204 -17.47 -2.98 17.10
C HIS A 204 -17.54 -1.75 18.01
N GLY A 205 -16.89 -0.64 17.64
CA GLY A 205 -16.96 0.62 18.40
C GLY A 205 -16.02 0.69 19.62
N ALA A 206 -15.02 -0.19 19.70
CA ALA A 206 -14.03 -0.23 20.78
C ALA A 206 -12.60 -0.32 20.21
N ILE A 207 -11.57 -0.20 21.05
CA ILE A 207 -10.18 -0.18 20.60
C ILE A 207 -9.75 -1.57 20.12
N HIS A 208 -9.13 -1.65 18.95
CA HIS A 208 -8.59 -2.92 18.46
C HIS A 208 -7.44 -3.38 19.37
N PRO A 209 -7.34 -4.68 19.77
CA PRO A 209 -6.30 -5.17 20.68
C PRO A 209 -4.88 -4.82 20.25
N LEU A 210 -4.58 -4.93 18.95
CA LEU A 210 -3.26 -4.58 18.38
C LEU A 210 -2.87 -3.10 18.55
N ASN A 211 -3.84 -2.22 18.83
CA ASN A 211 -3.59 -0.80 19.05
C ASN A 211 -3.49 -0.43 20.53
N MET A 212 -3.78 -1.33 21.47
CA MET A 212 -3.88 -1.00 22.89
C MET A 212 -2.58 -0.46 23.48
N GLU A 213 -1.43 -1.05 23.12
CA GLU A 213 -0.13 -0.62 23.65
C GLU A 213 0.25 0.80 23.21
N ARG A 214 -0.15 1.20 22.00
CA ARG A 214 0.18 2.49 21.39
C ARG A 214 -0.98 3.48 21.37
N ILE A 215 -2.06 3.20 22.09
CA ILE A 215 -3.31 3.96 21.94
C ILE A 215 -3.14 5.45 22.25
N HIS A 216 -2.30 5.78 23.24
CA HIS A 216 -1.99 7.16 23.62
C HIS A 216 -1.11 7.89 22.61
N ASP A 217 -0.35 7.16 21.78
CA ASP A 217 0.50 7.74 20.74
C ASP A 217 -0.28 8.12 19.48
N ILE A 218 -1.37 7.39 19.22
CA ILE A 218 -2.19 7.51 18.01
C ILE A 218 -3.50 8.28 18.23
N THR A 219 -3.82 8.64 19.48
CA THR A 219 -5.02 9.43 19.82
C THR A 219 -4.65 10.79 20.42
N VAL A 220 -5.56 11.75 20.30
CA VAL A 220 -5.46 13.08 20.91
C VAL A 220 -6.74 13.38 21.67
N PRO A 221 -6.69 13.65 22.98
CA PRO A 221 -7.86 13.99 23.76
C PRO A 221 -8.25 15.46 23.58
N LEU A 222 -9.38 15.71 22.94
CA LEU A 222 -9.92 17.05 22.68
C LEU A 222 -11.02 17.40 23.70
N PRO A 223 -11.08 18.65 24.19
CA PRO A 223 -12.21 19.15 24.95
C PRO A 223 -13.54 19.03 24.18
N GLU A 224 -14.65 18.87 24.90
CA GLU A 224 -15.98 18.69 24.32
C GLU A 224 -16.39 19.86 23.40
N SER A 225 -16.08 21.10 23.79
CA SER A 225 -16.33 22.30 22.98
C SER A 225 -15.67 22.20 21.59
N VAL A 226 -14.41 21.79 21.57
CA VAL A 226 -13.61 21.60 20.36
C VAL A 226 -14.14 20.43 19.52
N TRP A 227 -14.44 19.29 20.17
CA TRP A 227 -15.02 18.13 19.50
C TRP A 227 -16.35 18.45 18.81
N LYS A 228 -17.28 19.10 19.52
CA LYS A 228 -18.58 19.52 18.98
C LYS A 228 -18.43 20.41 17.76
N HIS A 229 -17.51 21.39 17.82
CA HIS A 229 -17.21 22.26 16.67
C HIS A 229 -16.73 21.47 15.46
N LEU A 230 -15.78 20.55 15.64
CA LEU A 230 -15.22 19.74 14.55
C LEU A 230 -16.27 18.80 13.93
N VAL A 231 -17.06 18.10 14.75
CA VAL A 231 -18.11 17.20 14.25
C VAL A 231 -19.19 17.99 13.50
N MET A 232 -19.61 19.14 14.03
CA MET A 232 -20.59 20.00 13.36
C MET A 232 -20.09 20.44 11.98
N ARG A 233 -18.78 20.67 11.83
CA ARG A 233 -18.19 21.15 10.57
C ARG A 233 -17.86 20.04 9.57
N PHE A 234 -17.24 18.97 10.03
CA PHE A 234 -16.67 17.92 9.17
C PHE A 234 -17.48 16.62 9.19
N GLY A 235 -18.37 16.44 10.17
CA GLY A 235 -19.06 15.18 10.42
C GLY A 235 -18.10 14.05 10.77
N GLY A 236 -18.57 12.80 10.60
CA GLY A 236 -17.81 11.60 10.86
C GLY A 236 -18.14 10.96 12.22
N GLY A 237 -17.19 10.18 12.74
CA GLY A 237 -17.37 9.36 13.93
C GLY A 237 -16.84 7.93 13.73
N PRO A 238 -17.09 7.03 14.69
CA PRO A 238 -17.85 7.25 15.93
C PRO A 238 -17.07 8.09 16.98
N PRO A 239 -17.77 8.77 17.92
CA PRO A 239 -17.11 9.40 19.06
C PRO A 239 -16.40 8.34 19.91
N ALA A 240 -15.15 8.61 20.28
CA ALA A 240 -14.42 7.80 21.24
C ALA A 240 -14.37 8.55 22.58
N THR A 241 -15.20 8.13 23.53
CA THR A 241 -15.25 8.72 24.88
C THR A 241 -14.45 7.89 25.89
N MET A 242 -14.21 6.62 25.58
CA MET A 242 -13.43 5.69 26.40
C MET A 242 -12.49 4.87 25.51
N LEU A 243 -11.29 4.62 26.00
CA LEU A 243 -10.27 3.82 25.32
C LEU A 243 -10.29 2.37 25.84
N ASN A 244 -11.44 1.71 25.73
CA ASN A 244 -11.60 0.33 26.19
C ASN A 244 -11.25 -0.66 25.06
N MET A 245 -10.49 -1.70 25.38
CA MET A 245 -10.19 -2.78 24.46
C MET A 245 -11.45 -3.52 24.01
N CYS A 246 -11.53 -3.83 22.71
CA CYS A 246 -12.60 -4.60 22.14
C CYS A 246 -12.50 -6.08 22.51
N LYS A 247 -13.45 -6.57 23.31
CA LYS A 247 -13.53 -7.99 23.70
C LYS A 247 -13.79 -8.93 22.52
N HIS A 248 -14.56 -8.50 21.52
CA HIS A 248 -14.83 -9.31 20.32
C HIS A 248 -13.57 -9.51 19.49
N CYS A 249 -12.83 -8.44 19.22
CA CYS A 249 -11.55 -8.53 18.49
C CYS A 249 -10.50 -9.28 19.31
N LYS A 250 -10.45 -9.11 20.63
CA LYS A 250 -9.53 -9.87 21.49
C LYS A 250 -9.80 -11.36 21.40
N LYS A 251 -11.07 -11.78 21.56
CA LYS A 251 -11.45 -13.19 21.41
C LYS A 251 -11.09 -13.76 20.03
N ALA A 252 -11.30 -12.99 18.96
CA ALA A 252 -10.94 -13.42 17.61
C ALA A 252 -9.42 -13.58 17.43
N LEU A 253 -8.63 -12.67 18.01
CA LEU A 253 -7.18 -12.75 17.98
C LEU A 253 -6.66 -13.94 18.80
N ASP A 254 -7.21 -14.15 20.00
CA ASP A 254 -6.85 -15.29 20.87
C ASP A 254 -7.16 -16.63 20.18
N GLU A 255 -8.29 -16.71 19.48
CA GLU A 255 -8.68 -17.91 18.71
C GLU A 255 -7.76 -18.14 17.51
N LEU A 256 -7.33 -17.07 16.84
CA LEU A 256 -6.35 -17.14 15.74
C LEU A 256 -4.97 -17.59 16.23
N GLU A 257 -4.50 -17.04 17.35
CA GLU A 257 -3.25 -17.45 18.01
C GLU A 257 -3.31 -18.92 18.42
N ARG A 258 -4.40 -19.34 19.08
CA ARG A 258 -4.63 -20.75 19.47
C ARG A 258 -4.62 -21.69 18.26
N ARG A 259 -5.19 -21.27 17.13
CA ARG A 259 -5.16 -22.03 15.88
C ARG A 259 -3.72 -22.18 15.37
N ARG A 260 -2.96 -21.09 15.30
CA ARG A 260 -1.56 -21.09 14.83
C ARG A 260 -0.69 -21.99 15.70
N GLU A 261 -0.83 -21.90 17.02
CA GLU A 261 -0.12 -22.74 17.98
C GLU A 261 -0.49 -24.22 17.79
N HIS A 262 -1.78 -24.53 17.71
CA HIS A 262 -2.25 -25.90 17.51
C HIS A 262 -1.72 -26.52 16.22
N GLU A 263 -1.73 -25.78 15.11
CA GLU A 263 -1.20 -26.24 13.83
C GLU A 263 0.32 -26.47 13.88
N MET A 264 1.07 -25.51 14.44
CA MET A 264 2.52 -25.61 14.57
C MET A 264 2.96 -26.78 15.47
N GLU A 265 2.34 -26.93 16.64
CA GLU A 265 2.68 -27.99 17.59
C GLU A 265 2.32 -29.37 17.07
N THR A 266 1.15 -29.51 16.43
CA THR A 266 0.74 -30.78 15.84
C THR A 266 1.66 -31.17 14.69
N PHE A 267 2.00 -30.23 13.80
CA PHE A 267 2.96 -30.48 12.72
C PHE A 267 4.34 -30.91 13.26
N LYS A 268 4.87 -30.22 14.27
CA LYS A 268 6.15 -30.58 14.91
C LYS A 268 6.12 -31.98 15.52
N ARG A 269 5.03 -32.32 16.23
CA ARG A 269 4.84 -33.64 16.84
C ARG A 269 4.79 -34.74 15.77
N LEU A 270 3.97 -34.57 14.73
CA LEU A 270 3.84 -35.56 13.67
C LEU A 270 5.14 -35.77 12.89
N ASN A 271 5.88 -34.71 12.59
CA ASN A 271 7.18 -34.84 11.93
C ASN A 271 8.28 -35.44 12.81
N HIS A 272 8.15 -35.34 14.13
CA HIS A 272 9.06 -36.00 15.07
C HIS A 272 8.74 -37.49 15.21
N ASP A 273 7.46 -37.82 15.36
CA ASP A 273 7.00 -39.20 15.62
C ASP A 273 6.97 -40.05 14.34
N TYR A 274 6.71 -39.41 13.19
CA TYR A 274 6.60 -40.03 11.87
C TYR A 274 7.45 -39.24 10.85
N PRO A 275 8.79 -39.27 10.96
CA PRO A 275 9.65 -38.60 10.01
C PRO A 275 9.48 -39.22 8.62
N ALA A 276 9.59 -38.39 7.58
CA ALA A 276 9.66 -38.87 6.20
C ALA A 276 10.87 -39.81 6.07
N ASN A 277 10.63 -41.03 5.59
CA ASN A 277 11.63 -42.08 5.45
C ASN A 277 11.43 -42.76 4.08
N ASP A 278 12.53 -43.14 3.44
CA ASP A 278 12.55 -43.69 2.08
C ASP A 278 11.80 -45.04 1.95
N ASN A 279 11.55 -45.70 3.09
CA ASN A 279 10.87 -47.00 3.16
C ASN A 279 9.33 -46.90 3.17
N VAL A 280 8.74 -45.70 3.15
CA VAL A 280 7.28 -45.49 3.25
C VAL A 280 6.82 -44.49 2.20
N ASP A 281 5.57 -44.61 1.76
CA ASP A 281 4.96 -43.66 0.82
C ASP A 281 5.03 -42.22 1.35
N MET A 282 5.68 -41.34 0.59
CA MET A 282 5.91 -39.94 0.96
C MET A 282 5.06 -38.98 0.13
N TYR A 283 4.25 -38.16 0.78
CA TYR A 283 3.40 -37.18 0.12
C TYR A 283 4.19 -35.92 -0.24
N CYS A 284 4.00 -35.43 -1.47
CA CYS A 284 4.65 -34.21 -1.94
C CYS A 284 3.80 -32.98 -1.65
N ILE A 285 4.43 -31.94 -1.11
CA ILE A 285 3.81 -30.63 -0.90
C ILE A 285 4.63 -29.53 -1.56
N SER A 286 3.96 -28.60 -2.24
CA SER A 286 4.62 -27.43 -2.84
C SER A 286 5.27 -26.56 -1.77
N MET A 287 6.58 -26.31 -1.88
CA MET A 287 7.28 -25.41 -0.94
C MET A 287 6.77 -23.97 -1.03
N ARG A 288 6.14 -23.58 -2.14
CA ARG A 288 5.46 -22.28 -2.25
C ARG A 288 4.28 -22.20 -1.28
N TRP A 289 3.39 -23.21 -1.30
CA TRP A 289 2.25 -23.26 -0.40
C TRP A 289 2.71 -23.45 1.05
N PHE A 290 3.67 -24.35 1.27
CA PHE A 290 4.20 -24.63 2.60
C PHE A 290 4.85 -23.40 3.24
N LYS A 291 5.56 -22.56 2.48
CA LYS A 291 6.10 -21.28 2.98
C LYS A 291 4.99 -20.32 3.42
N GLN A 292 3.86 -20.26 2.71
CA GLN A 292 2.70 -19.45 3.11
C GLN A 292 2.08 -19.96 4.41
N TRP A 293 1.88 -21.28 4.51
CA TRP A 293 1.45 -21.91 5.75
C TRP A 293 2.41 -21.60 6.90
N GLU A 294 3.72 -21.75 6.68
CA GLU A 294 4.75 -21.48 7.67
C GLU A 294 4.72 -20.00 8.14
N MET A 295 4.59 -19.05 7.21
CA MET A 295 4.44 -17.63 7.52
C MET A 295 3.19 -17.36 8.36
N PHE A 296 2.07 -18.02 8.04
CA PHE A 296 0.83 -17.92 8.81
C PHE A 296 0.98 -18.46 10.24
N VAL A 297 1.47 -19.68 10.43
CA VAL A 297 1.60 -20.28 11.78
C VAL A 297 2.67 -19.59 12.63
N LYS A 298 3.65 -18.91 12.01
CA LYS A 298 4.62 -18.04 12.71
C LYS A 298 4.09 -16.64 12.99
N GLY A 299 2.85 -16.31 12.63
CA GLY A 299 2.24 -15.00 12.82
C GLY A 299 2.82 -13.88 11.96
N GLN A 300 3.50 -14.23 10.86
CA GLN A 300 4.04 -13.27 9.88
C GLN A 300 2.98 -12.81 8.88
N GLU A 301 1.95 -13.64 8.63
CA GLU A 301 0.77 -13.31 7.85
C GLU A 301 -0.51 -13.56 8.66
N ASP A 302 -1.49 -12.65 8.53
CA ASP A 302 -2.78 -12.73 9.22
C ASP A 302 -3.73 -13.76 8.59
N ASP A 303 -3.73 -13.81 7.27
CA ASP A 303 -4.59 -14.72 6.52
C ASP A 303 -3.95 -16.12 6.44
N PRO A 304 -4.73 -17.19 6.67
CA PRO A 304 -4.25 -18.55 6.43
C PRO A 304 -3.98 -18.77 4.94
N PRO A 305 -3.12 -19.72 4.56
CA PRO A 305 -2.99 -20.11 3.16
C PRO A 305 -4.34 -20.60 2.62
N GLY A 306 -4.53 -20.46 1.31
CA GLY A 306 -5.67 -21.08 0.62
C GLY A 306 -5.52 -22.61 0.57
N PRO A 307 -6.36 -23.30 -0.22
CA PRO A 307 -6.23 -24.74 -0.41
C PRO A 307 -4.83 -25.14 -0.88
N ILE A 308 -4.38 -26.35 -0.51
CA ILE A 308 -3.09 -26.87 -0.93
C ILE A 308 -3.02 -26.84 -2.47
N ASP A 309 -1.96 -26.22 -3.01
CA ASP A 309 -1.75 -26.10 -4.45
C ASP A 309 -0.42 -26.72 -4.87
N ASN A 310 -0.51 -27.92 -5.44
CA ASN A 310 0.62 -28.68 -5.98
C ASN A 310 0.77 -28.54 -7.51
N THR A 311 0.00 -27.69 -8.17
CA THR A 311 0.03 -27.56 -9.65
C THR A 311 1.37 -27.03 -10.17
N ASN A 312 2.10 -26.27 -9.34
CA ASN A 312 3.42 -25.76 -9.69
C ASN A 312 4.49 -26.87 -9.68
N ILE A 313 4.32 -27.93 -8.90
CA ILE A 313 5.29 -29.04 -8.78
C ILE A 313 4.94 -30.24 -9.67
N LEU A 314 3.70 -30.34 -10.14
CA LEU A 314 3.23 -31.46 -10.98
C LEU A 314 2.96 -31.03 -12.42
N PHE A 315 3.12 -31.95 -13.36
CA PHE A 315 2.61 -31.83 -14.73
C PHE A 315 1.90 -33.12 -15.13
N VAL A 316 1.01 -33.00 -16.11
CA VAL A 316 0.25 -34.14 -16.64
C VAL A 316 1.02 -34.75 -17.81
N LYS A 317 1.30 -36.06 -17.75
CA LYS A 317 1.94 -36.82 -18.84
C LYS A 317 0.98 -37.86 -19.41
N GLY A 318 0.72 -37.80 -20.72
CA GLY A 318 -0.10 -38.79 -21.43
C GLY A 318 -1.54 -38.86 -20.92
N ASN A 319 -2.02 -40.06 -20.58
CA ASN A 319 -3.39 -40.37 -20.14
C ASN A 319 -3.71 -39.85 -18.72
N ALA A 320 -3.53 -38.56 -18.46
CA ALA A 320 -3.81 -37.92 -17.17
C ALA A 320 -2.95 -38.39 -15.97
N LYS A 321 -1.82 -39.11 -16.20
CA LYS A 321 -0.90 -39.48 -15.11
C LYS A 321 -0.15 -38.23 -14.64
N LEU A 322 -0.23 -37.94 -13.34
CA LEU A 322 0.53 -36.88 -12.71
C LEU A 322 1.99 -37.33 -12.56
N VAL A 323 2.92 -36.43 -12.87
CA VAL A 323 4.35 -36.63 -12.74
C VAL A 323 4.97 -35.40 -12.13
N LEU A 324 5.94 -35.61 -11.22
CA LEU A 324 6.70 -34.53 -10.60
C LEU A 324 7.64 -33.85 -11.62
N LYS A 325 7.67 -32.51 -11.63
CA LYS A 325 8.55 -31.75 -12.51
C LYS A 325 10.01 -31.89 -12.06
N SER A 326 10.92 -32.06 -13.02
CA SER A 326 12.36 -31.99 -12.75
C SER A 326 12.71 -30.61 -12.17
N ASN A 327 13.44 -30.58 -11.05
CA ASN A 327 13.86 -29.37 -10.32
C ASN A 327 12.70 -28.56 -9.68
N SER A 328 11.53 -29.15 -9.44
CA SER A 328 10.50 -28.47 -8.64
C SER A 328 10.91 -28.37 -7.17
N ASP A 329 10.55 -27.27 -6.51
CA ASP A 329 10.75 -27.03 -5.07
C ASP A 329 9.56 -27.63 -4.30
N TYR A 330 9.71 -28.87 -3.82
CA TYR A 330 8.71 -29.60 -3.04
C TYR A 330 9.31 -30.17 -1.76
N GLY A 331 8.47 -30.28 -0.72
CA GLY A 331 8.76 -31.00 0.51
C GLY A 331 8.11 -32.39 0.49
N GLN A 332 8.66 -33.30 1.27
CA GLN A 332 8.11 -34.64 1.50
C GLN A 332 7.53 -34.72 2.91
N LEU A 333 6.34 -35.30 3.04
CA LEU A 333 5.61 -35.45 4.29
C LEU A 333 5.20 -36.92 4.47
N SER A 334 5.16 -37.39 5.71
CA SER A 334 4.50 -38.65 6.05
C SER A 334 3.00 -38.57 5.79
N LEU A 335 2.34 -39.72 5.71
CA LEU A 335 0.88 -39.81 5.53
C LEU A 335 0.13 -39.06 6.63
N GLU A 336 0.60 -39.16 7.87
CA GLU A 336 0.00 -38.52 9.04
C GLU A 336 0.10 -36.99 8.94
N THR A 337 1.27 -36.46 8.59
CA THR A 337 1.47 -35.02 8.42
C THR A 337 0.69 -34.48 7.22
N TRP A 338 0.65 -35.22 6.11
CA TRP A 338 -0.15 -34.85 4.94
C TRP A 338 -1.64 -34.80 5.26
N THR A 339 -2.17 -35.85 5.89
CA THR A 339 -3.59 -35.95 6.25
C THR A 339 -4.00 -34.79 7.16
N PHE A 340 -3.17 -34.48 8.15
CA PHE A 340 -3.40 -33.34 9.04
C PHE A 340 -3.55 -32.00 8.29
N LEU A 341 -2.64 -31.69 7.36
CA LEU A 341 -2.71 -30.45 6.59
C LEU A 341 -3.87 -30.48 5.58
N HIS A 342 -4.10 -31.60 4.93
CA HIS A 342 -5.17 -31.77 3.94
C HIS A 342 -6.55 -31.67 4.57
N ASP A 343 -6.76 -32.21 5.78
CA ASP A 343 -8.03 -32.09 6.51
C ASP A 343 -8.41 -30.64 6.85
N ILE A 344 -7.42 -29.78 7.06
CA ILE A 344 -7.63 -28.35 7.38
C ILE A 344 -7.84 -27.52 6.12
N TYR A 345 -7.01 -27.74 5.10
CA TYR A 345 -6.87 -26.83 3.96
C TYR A 345 -7.52 -27.36 2.67
N ASP A 346 -7.73 -28.67 2.57
CA ASP A 346 -8.15 -29.36 1.34
C ASP A 346 -7.20 -29.03 0.16
N GLY A 347 -7.59 -29.37 -1.06
CA GLY A 347 -6.89 -28.99 -2.28
C GLY A 347 -6.13 -30.15 -2.92
N GLY A 348 -5.09 -29.81 -3.67
CA GLY A 348 -4.27 -30.75 -4.42
C GLY A 348 -3.57 -30.13 -5.64
N PRO A 349 -3.27 -30.91 -6.69
CA PRO A 349 -3.48 -32.35 -6.77
C PRO A 349 -2.61 -33.15 -5.78
N VAL A 350 -3.16 -34.24 -5.27
CA VAL A 350 -2.45 -35.16 -4.36
C VAL A 350 -1.44 -35.99 -5.16
N TYR A 351 -0.22 -36.11 -4.66
CA TYR A 351 0.82 -36.94 -5.25
C TYR A 351 1.72 -37.48 -4.13
N PHE A 352 2.06 -38.76 -4.21
CA PHE A 352 3.00 -39.42 -3.31
C PHE A 352 4.05 -40.18 -4.10
N ILE A 353 5.22 -40.34 -3.50
CA ILE A 353 6.33 -41.17 -3.97
C ILE A 353 6.19 -42.50 -3.25
N GLU A 354 6.04 -43.58 -4.01
CA GLU A 354 5.98 -44.94 -3.45
C GLU A 354 7.33 -45.30 -2.81
N GLY A 355 7.29 -45.82 -1.58
CA GLY A 355 8.50 -46.31 -0.90
C GLY A 355 9.07 -47.55 -1.58
N GLU A 356 10.39 -47.78 -1.45
CA GLU A 356 11.01 -49.03 -1.91
C GLU A 356 10.48 -50.18 -1.06
N LYS A 357 9.55 -50.97 -1.62
CA LYS A 357 9.19 -52.26 -1.04
C LYS A 357 10.32 -53.22 -1.35
N GLU A 358 11.05 -53.68 -0.33
CA GLU A 358 11.83 -54.92 -0.44
C GLU A 358 10.90 -55.97 -1.07
N SER A 359 11.31 -56.48 -2.23
CA SER A 359 10.55 -57.49 -2.94
C SER A 359 10.51 -58.76 -2.09
N GLU A 360 9.35 -59.43 -2.00
CA GLU A 360 9.27 -60.75 -1.35
C GLU A 360 10.20 -61.78 -2.04
N GLU A 361 10.64 -61.51 -3.28
CA GLU A 361 11.64 -62.29 -4.01
C GLU A 361 13.05 -62.18 -3.38
N GLU A 362 13.47 -61.00 -2.88
CA GLU A 362 14.78 -60.84 -2.21
C GLU A 362 14.83 -61.50 -0.82
N LYS A 363 13.68 -61.70 -0.16
CA LYS A 363 13.60 -62.46 1.09
C LYS A 363 13.67 -63.97 0.87
N GLN A 364 13.10 -64.48 -0.23
CA GLN A 364 13.24 -65.90 -0.59
C GLN A 364 14.67 -66.24 -1.04
N ASP A 365 15.33 -65.36 -1.78
CA ASP A 365 16.74 -65.57 -2.18
C ASP A 365 17.71 -65.52 -0.98
N GLN A 366 17.38 -64.79 0.09
CA GLN A 366 18.16 -64.79 1.34
C GLN A 366 17.91 -66.02 2.21
N GLU A 367 16.67 -66.53 2.27
CA GLU A 367 16.35 -67.78 2.98
C GLU A 367 16.94 -69.02 2.27
N GLU A 368 16.96 -69.06 0.93
CA GLU A 368 17.61 -70.15 0.17
C GLU A 368 19.14 -70.13 0.31
N GLN A 369 19.76 -68.94 0.40
CA GLN A 369 21.21 -68.82 0.64
C GLN A 369 21.61 -69.18 2.08
N GLU A 370 20.76 -68.97 3.08
CA GLU A 370 21.03 -69.41 4.46
C GLU A 370 20.86 -70.92 4.66
N GLU A 371 19.99 -71.58 3.88
CA GLU A 371 19.85 -73.05 3.90
C GLU A 371 21.02 -73.77 3.19
N GLU A 372 21.61 -73.21 2.13
CA GLU A 372 22.79 -73.79 1.47
C GLU A 372 24.07 -73.72 2.34
N VAL A 373 24.20 -72.69 3.18
CA VAL A 373 25.38 -72.52 4.08
C VAL A 373 25.35 -73.46 5.29
N GLN A 374 24.19 -74.07 5.61
CA GLN A 374 24.07 -75.04 6.71
C GLN A 374 24.25 -76.51 6.27
N GLN A 375 24.49 -76.78 4.98
CA GLN A 375 24.69 -78.15 4.45
C GLN A 375 26.11 -78.46 3.92
N GLU A 376 27.08 -77.56 4.08
CA GLU A 376 28.54 -77.85 3.98
C GLU A 376 29.20 -77.87 5.36
#